data_AF-A0A239Q029-F1
#
_entry.id   AF-A0A239Q029-F1
#
_cell.length_a   1.000
_cell.length_b   1.000
_cell.length_c   1.000
_cell.angle_alpha   90.00
_cell.angle_beta   90.00
_cell.angle_gamma   90.00
#
_symmetry.space_group_name_H-M   'P 1'
#
loop_
_entity.id
_entity.type
_entity.pdbx_description
1 polymer ?
#
loop_
_entity_poly.entity_id
_entity_poly.type
_entity_poly.pdbx_seq_one_letter_code
_entity_poly.pdbx_strand_id
1 'polypeptide(L)'
;MDEIWPRLSALGLNAVLAPVYWEMIEPEEGRFDFSLVDALLKRARAHDQRLVLLWFGSWKNSMSSYAPAWAKRDAARFPRAETKDGTRQEILSPFSEANLDADRKALVALMTHLAEVDAKHRTVVMVQVENEIGMIPEARDHSPRAGSARQRLLRLRRARRDRIQSALDRIH
;
A
#
# COMPACT_ATOMS: atom_id res chain seq x y z
N MET A 1 -10.25 4.54 23.45
CA MET A 1 -10.97 4.80 22.18
C MET A 1 -12.42 5.19 22.39
N ASP A 2 -13.09 4.81 23.48
CA ASP A 2 -14.54 5.05 23.61
C ASP A 2 -14.92 6.54 23.76
N GLU A 3 -14.00 7.39 24.22
CA GLU A 3 -14.25 8.83 24.36
C GLU A 3 -14.26 9.62 23.04
N ILE A 4 -13.71 9.07 21.95
CA ILE A 4 -13.58 9.83 20.69
C ILE A 4 -14.89 9.83 19.89
N TRP A 5 -15.66 8.75 19.91
CA TRP A 5 -16.86 8.60 19.09
C TRP A 5 -17.98 9.58 19.45
N PRO A 6 -18.28 9.85 20.74
CA PRO A 6 -19.24 10.88 21.10
C PRO A 6 -18.79 12.26 20.63
N ARG A 7 -17.48 12.56 20.68
CA ARG A 7 -16.94 13.85 20.21
C ARG A 7 -17.06 14.00 18.70
N LEU A 8 -16.75 12.95 17.94
CA LEU A 8 -16.88 12.94 16.47
C LEU A 8 -18.35 13.15 16.05
N SER A 9 -19.27 12.50 16.76
CA SER A 9 -20.71 12.68 16.54
C SER A 9 -21.18 14.10 16.88
N ALA A 10 -20.69 14.67 17.99
CA ALA A 10 -21.00 16.05 18.38
C ALA A 10 -20.46 17.10 17.38
N LEU A 11 -19.38 16.79 16.66
CA LEU A 11 -18.85 17.62 15.58
C LEU A 11 -19.64 17.46 14.25
N GLY A 12 -20.66 16.59 14.21
CA GLY A 12 -21.46 16.34 13.01
C GLY A 12 -20.69 15.59 11.92
N LEU A 13 -19.59 14.92 12.26
CA LEU A 13 -18.85 14.10 11.31
C LEU A 13 -19.61 12.80 11.04
N ASN A 14 -19.53 12.31 9.80
CA ASN A 14 -20.25 11.12 9.34
C ASN A 14 -19.30 9.96 8.95
N ALA A 15 -17.99 10.20 8.95
CA ALA A 15 -16.98 9.21 8.62
C ALA A 15 -15.69 9.44 9.41
N VAL A 16 -15.02 8.34 9.75
CA VAL A 16 -13.73 8.33 10.45
C VAL A 16 -12.67 7.72 9.55
N LEU A 17 -11.53 8.41 9.44
CA LEU A 17 -10.33 7.86 8.82
C LEU A 17 -9.57 7.06 9.88
N ALA A 18 -9.37 5.77 9.63
CA ALA A 18 -8.75 4.86 10.58
C ALA A 18 -7.62 4.06 9.91
N PRO A 19 -6.40 4.07 10.47
CA PRO A 19 -5.30 3.28 9.94
C PRO A 19 -5.49 1.80 10.22
N VAL A 20 -5.10 0.98 9.25
CA VAL A 20 -4.97 -0.47 9.34
C VAL A 20 -3.53 -0.81 8.98
N TYR A 21 -2.78 -1.33 9.94
CA TYR A 21 -1.35 -1.56 9.83
C TYR A 21 -1.08 -2.99 9.37
N TRP A 22 -0.25 -3.17 8.34
CA TRP A 22 0.07 -4.51 7.84
C TRP A 22 0.71 -5.40 8.91
N GLU A 23 1.63 -4.88 9.73
CA GLU A 23 2.25 -5.65 10.82
C GLU A 23 1.26 -6.16 11.88
N MET A 24 0.10 -5.52 12.03
CA MET A 24 -0.96 -5.97 12.94
C MET A 24 -1.91 -6.95 12.25
N ILE A 25 -2.14 -6.77 10.95
CA ILE A 25 -2.98 -7.66 10.14
C ILE A 25 -2.30 -9.00 9.89
N GLU A 26 -0.98 -9.03 9.71
CA GLU A 26 -0.20 -10.24 9.40
C GLU A 26 1.08 -10.31 10.24
N PRO A 27 0.96 -10.50 11.57
CA PRO A 27 2.11 -10.50 12.48
C PRO A 27 3.12 -11.62 12.18
N GLU A 28 2.63 -12.75 11.68
CA GLU A 28 3.42 -13.86 11.13
C GLU A 28 2.97 -14.10 9.68
N GLU A 29 3.91 -14.41 8.78
CA GLU A 29 3.60 -14.58 7.36
C GLU A 29 2.52 -15.66 7.14
N GLY A 30 1.43 -15.29 6.46
CA GLY A 30 0.28 -16.15 6.20
C GLY A 30 -0.70 -16.33 7.37
N ARG A 31 -0.47 -15.69 8.52
CA ARG A 31 -1.37 -15.73 9.69
C ARG A 31 -2.00 -14.37 9.91
N PHE A 32 -3.27 -14.26 9.54
CA PHE A 32 -4.01 -13.01 9.59
C PHE A 32 -4.77 -12.82 10.91
N ASP A 33 -4.76 -11.59 11.44
CA ASP A 33 -5.53 -11.16 12.61
C ASP A 33 -6.35 -9.90 12.27
N PHE A 34 -7.67 -10.04 12.25
CA PHE A 34 -8.60 -8.94 11.97
C PHE A 34 -9.34 -8.42 13.21
N SER A 35 -8.95 -8.84 14.42
CA SER A 35 -9.64 -8.51 15.67
C SER A 35 -9.79 -7.00 15.88
N LEU A 36 -8.78 -6.20 15.54
CA LEU A 36 -8.83 -4.75 15.62
C LEU A 36 -9.77 -4.12 14.58
N VAL A 37 -9.83 -4.70 13.37
CA VAL A 37 -10.76 -4.26 12.32
C VAL A 37 -12.20 -4.55 12.74
N ASP A 38 -12.47 -5.73 13.29
CA ASP A 38 -13.80 -6.10 13.78
C ASP A 38 -14.26 -5.22 14.94
N ALA A 39 -13.36 -4.95 15.88
CA ALA A 39 -13.64 -4.03 16.99
C ALA A 39 -13.92 -2.61 16.47
N LEU A 40 -13.20 -2.15 15.45
CA LEU A 40 -13.43 -0.86 14.81
C LEU A 40 -14.79 -0.80 14.10
N LEU A 41 -15.13 -1.82 13.31
CA LEU A 41 -16.44 -1.94 12.64
C LEU A 41 -17.59 -1.91 13.65
N LYS A 42 -17.49 -2.70 14.71
CA LYS A 42 -18.51 -2.76 15.77
C LYS A 42 -18.74 -1.39 16.41
N ARG A 43 -17.65 -0.68 16.73
CA ARG A 43 -17.73 0.67 17.31
C ARG A 43 -18.32 1.68 16.34
N ALA A 44 -17.86 1.70 15.09
CA ALA A 44 -18.39 2.61 14.07
C ALA A 44 -19.91 2.42 13.89
N ARG A 45 -20.38 1.17 13.80
CA ARG A 45 -21.81 0.83 13.72
C ARG A 45 -22.60 1.28 14.95
N ALA A 46 -22.05 1.11 16.16
CA ALA A 46 -22.71 1.53 17.40
C ALA A 46 -22.89 3.05 17.51
N HIS A 47 -22.09 3.83 16.77
CA HIS A 47 -22.13 5.29 16.75
C HIS A 47 -22.65 5.87 15.43
N ASP A 48 -23.23 5.05 14.55
CA ASP A 48 -23.72 5.43 13.21
C ASP A 48 -22.67 6.19 12.36
N GLN A 49 -21.42 5.77 12.46
CA GLN A 49 -20.29 6.34 11.72
C GLN A 49 -19.88 5.43 10.56
N ARG A 50 -19.51 6.06 9.43
CA ARG A 50 -18.82 5.37 8.33
C ARG A 50 -17.32 5.33 8.56
N LEU A 51 -16.63 4.46 7.83
CA LEU A 51 -15.17 4.32 7.90
C LEU A 51 -14.52 4.53 6.54
N VAL A 52 -13.39 5.23 6.56
CA VAL A 52 -12.37 5.20 5.51
C VAL A 52 -11.15 4.53 6.11
N LEU A 53 -10.80 3.35 5.60
CA LEU A 53 -9.61 2.64 6.09
C LEU A 53 -8.37 3.12 5.35
N LEU A 54 -7.28 3.34 6.08
CA LEU A 54 -5.98 3.67 5.51
C LEU A 54 -5.08 2.44 5.61
N TRP A 55 -4.86 1.75 4.49
CA TRP A 55 -3.95 0.60 4.43
C TRP A 55 -2.51 1.11 4.53
N PHE A 56 -1.88 0.92 5.69
CA PHE A 56 -0.47 1.20 5.90
C PHE A 56 0.31 -0.09 5.64
N GLY A 57 0.46 -0.41 4.36
CA GLY A 57 1.16 -1.56 3.81
C GLY A 57 2.66 -1.32 3.66
N SER A 58 3.15 -1.50 2.45
CA SER A 58 4.55 -1.31 2.08
C SER A 58 5.03 0.11 2.31
N TRP A 59 4.16 1.12 2.19
CA TRP A 59 4.58 2.52 2.29
C TRP A 59 3.65 3.38 3.15
N LYS A 60 4.26 4.05 4.14
CA LYS A 60 3.69 5.16 4.91
C LYS A 60 4.73 6.27 5.01
N ASN A 61 4.42 7.44 4.46
CA ASN A 61 5.32 8.61 4.44
C ASN A 61 6.70 8.22 3.87
N SER A 62 6.68 7.63 2.68
CA SER A 62 7.82 7.03 1.98
C SER A 62 8.48 5.80 2.64
N MET A 63 8.21 5.49 3.91
CA MET A 63 8.91 4.46 4.69
C MET A 63 8.09 3.16 4.81
N SER A 64 8.77 2.04 5.04
CA SER A 64 8.14 0.72 5.24
C SER A 64 8.04 0.33 6.72
N SER A 65 7.77 1.31 7.59
CA SER A 65 7.78 1.11 9.05
C SER A 65 6.70 0.14 9.53
N TYR A 66 5.54 0.12 8.87
CA TYR A 66 4.38 -0.72 9.23
C TYR A 66 4.31 -2.05 8.48
N ALA A 67 5.29 -2.35 7.61
CA ALA A 67 5.44 -3.70 7.07
C ALA A 67 5.80 -4.66 8.22
N PRO A 68 5.37 -5.94 8.18
CA PRO A 68 5.64 -6.89 9.24
C PRO A 68 7.13 -7.15 9.48
N ALA A 69 7.47 -7.55 10.71
CA ALA A 69 8.87 -7.82 11.08
C ALA A 69 9.53 -8.90 10.21
N TRP A 70 8.78 -9.92 9.78
CA TRP A 70 9.28 -10.98 8.91
C TRP A 70 9.68 -10.46 7.53
N ALA A 71 8.96 -9.46 6.98
CA ALA A 71 9.33 -8.80 5.73
C ALA A 71 10.55 -7.88 5.93
N LYS A 72 10.53 -7.06 6.99
CA LYS A 72 11.59 -6.08 7.27
C LYS A 72 12.96 -6.72 7.54
N ARG A 73 12.99 -7.92 8.12
CA ARG A 73 14.22 -8.65 8.51
C ARG A 73 14.83 -9.45 7.37
N ASP A 74 14.06 -9.85 6.37
CA ASP A 74 14.55 -10.62 5.23
C ASP A 74 14.77 -9.72 4.01
N ALA A 75 15.84 -8.92 4.05
CA ALA A 75 16.18 -8.01 2.95
C ALA A 75 16.66 -8.73 1.67
N ALA A 76 16.94 -10.03 1.75
CA ALA A 76 17.30 -10.83 0.58
C ALA A 76 16.06 -11.13 -0.26
N ARG A 77 14.96 -11.53 0.40
CA ARG A 77 13.66 -11.75 -0.22
C ARG A 77 12.91 -10.44 -0.47
N PHE A 78 12.98 -9.50 0.48
CA PHE A 78 12.28 -8.22 0.45
C PHE A 78 13.26 -7.05 0.34
N PRO A 79 13.83 -6.81 -0.86
CA PRO A 79 14.86 -5.82 -1.05
C PRO A 79 14.31 -4.40 -0.84
N ARG A 80 15.21 -3.55 -0.34
CA ARG A 80 14.99 -2.13 -0.14
C ARG A 80 15.37 -1.34 -1.39
N ALA A 81 14.80 -0.15 -1.51
CA ALA A 81 15.28 0.85 -2.45
C ALA A 81 16.68 1.32 -2.06
N GLU A 82 17.47 1.68 -3.06
CA GLU A 82 18.84 2.17 -2.89
C GLU A 82 18.94 3.60 -3.42
N THR A 83 19.70 4.45 -2.73
CA THR A 83 20.11 5.77 -3.22
C THR A 83 21.19 5.62 -4.30
N LYS A 84 21.56 6.72 -4.98
CA LYS A 84 22.50 6.67 -6.10
C LYS A 84 23.89 6.11 -5.73
N ASP A 85 24.32 6.29 -4.50
CA ASP A 85 25.57 5.77 -3.93
C ASP A 85 25.47 4.32 -3.44
N GLY A 86 24.29 3.69 -3.56
CA GLY A 86 24.05 2.30 -3.13
C GLY A 86 23.57 2.16 -1.68
N THR A 87 23.31 3.26 -0.97
CA THR A 87 22.81 3.19 0.41
C THR A 87 21.36 2.71 0.45
N ARG A 88 21.13 1.60 1.15
CA ARG A 88 19.79 1.03 1.34
C ARG A 88 18.93 1.93 2.24
N GLN A 89 17.71 2.21 1.80
CA GLN A 89 16.74 2.99 2.55
C GLN A 89 15.79 2.08 3.34
N GLU A 90 15.09 2.60 4.35
CA GLU A 90 14.00 1.90 5.05
C GLU A 90 12.70 1.91 4.21
N ILE A 91 12.84 1.60 2.92
CA ILE A 91 11.80 1.71 1.90
C ILE A 91 11.86 0.42 1.08
N LEU A 92 10.80 -0.38 1.09
CA LEU A 92 10.67 -1.54 0.22
C LEU A 92 10.71 -1.08 -1.25
N SER A 93 11.55 -1.73 -2.06
CA SER A 93 11.65 -1.38 -3.48
C SER A 93 10.35 -1.76 -4.20
N PRO A 94 9.76 -0.85 -5.01
CA PRO A 94 8.60 -1.17 -5.85
C PRO A 94 8.98 -2.06 -7.04
N PHE A 95 10.28 -2.31 -7.27
CA PHE A 95 10.79 -3.18 -8.35
C PHE A 95 11.02 -4.62 -7.89
N SER A 96 10.46 -5.00 -6.74
CA SER A 96 10.48 -6.36 -6.21
C SER A 96 9.09 -7.00 -6.33
N GLU A 97 9.01 -8.10 -7.07
CA GLU A 97 7.78 -8.91 -7.15
C GLU A 97 7.42 -9.49 -5.79
N ALA A 98 8.42 -9.91 -4.98
CA ALA A 98 8.17 -10.43 -3.65
C ALA A 98 7.53 -9.40 -2.72
N ASN A 99 7.96 -8.13 -2.77
CA ASN A 99 7.36 -7.06 -1.98
C ASN A 99 5.90 -6.85 -2.39
N LEU A 100 5.67 -6.74 -3.70
CA LEU A 100 4.34 -6.54 -4.26
C LEU A 100 3.40 -7.71 -3.92
N ASP A 101 3.86 -8.94 -4.07
CA ASP A 101 3.05 -10.12 -3.82
C ASP A 101 2.68 -10.28 -2.34
N ALA A 102 3.61 -9.98 -1.44
CA ALA A 102 3.37 -10.02 0.00
C ALA A 102 2.31 -8.98 0.42
N ASP A 103 2.49 -7.72 0.00
CA ASP A 103 1.53 -6.65 0.31
C ASP A 103 0.15 -6.97 -0.27
N ARG A 104 0.11 -7.34 -1.56
CA ARG A 104 -1.13 -7.69 -2.26
C ARG A 104 -1.87 -8.82 -1.54
N LYS A 105 -1.18 -9.85 -1.06
CA LYS A 105 -1.81 -10.95 -0.32
C LYS A 105 -2.49 -10.46 0.95
N ALA A 106 -1.82 -9.61 1.73
CA ALA A 106 -2.38 -9.06 2.95
C ALA A 106 -3.55 -8.12 2.69
N LEU A 107 -3.44 -7.23 1.69
CA LEU A 107 -4.53 -6.36 1.28
C LEU A 107 -5.73 -7.16 0.76
N VAL A 108 -5.50 -8.21 -0.04
CA VAL A 108 -6.57 -9.12 -0.49
C VAL A 108 -7.22 -9.85 0.68
N ALA A 109 -6.46 -10.28 1.68
CA ALA A 109 -7.00 -10.90 2.87
C ALA A 109 -7.90 -9.93 3.65
N LEU A 110 -7.47 -8.67 3.82
CA LEU A 110 -8.29 -7.61 4.43
C LEU A 110 -9.58 -7.35 3.64
N MET A 111 -9.49 -7.21 2.31
CA MET A 111 -10.67 -6.96 1.47
C MET A 111 -11.64 -8.15 1.47
N THR A 112 -11.11 -9.38 1.50
CA THR A 112 -11.92 -10.61 1.64
C THR A 112 -12.66 -10.61 2.97
N HIS A 113 -11.95 -10.33 4.07
CA HIS A 113 -12.56 -10.23 5.41
C HIS A 113 -13.69 -9.20 5.45
N LEU A 114 -13.46 -7.99 4.91
CA LEU A 114 -14.49 -6.95 4.82
C LEU A 114 -15.71 -7.38 3.99
N ALA A 115 -15.50 -8.11 2.89
CA ALA A 115 -16.59 -8.66 2.10
C ALA A 115 -17.44 -9.66 2.90
N GLU A 116 -16.83 -10.44 3.79
CA GLU A 116 -17.54 -11.39 4.64
C GLU A 116 -18.29 -10.69 5.79
N VAL A 117 -17.64 -9.75 6.48
CA VAL A 117 -18.17 -9.20 7.75
C VAL A 117 -18.88 -7.86 7.63
N ASP A 118 -18.74 -7.15 6.50
CA ASP A 118 -19.30 -5.80 6.30
C ASP A 118 -20.20 -5.65 5.06
N ALA A 119 -20.34 -6.67 4.20
CA ALA A 119 -21.16 -6.57 2.97
C ALA A 119 -22.61 -6.07 3.21
N LYS A 120 -23.24 -6.48 4.31
CA LYS A 120 -24.61 -6.09 4.66
C LYS A 120 -24.70 -4.65 5.16
N HIS A 121 -23.72 -4.20 5.94
CA HIS A 121 -23.76 -2.92 6.64
C HIS A 121 -23.10 -1.78 5.85
N ARG A 122 -22.10 -2.11 5.01
CA ARG A 122 -21.30 -1.18 4.23
C ARG A 122 -20.79 -0.03 5.12
N THR A 123 -20.23 -0.41 6.26
CA THR A 123 -19.68 0.53 7.25
C THR A 123 -18.44 1.20 6.68
N VAL A 124 -17.55 0.41 6.06
CA VAL A 124 -16.41 0.92 5.29
C VAL A 124 -16.91 1.36 3.92
N VAL A 125 -16.67 2.63 3.59
CA VAL A 125 -17.10 3.23 2.32
C VAL A 125 -15.95 3.48 1.36
N MET A 126 -14.70 3.49 1.87
CA MET A 126 -13.50 3.68 1.07
C MET A 126 -12.30 3.04 1.77
N VAL A 127 -11.34 2.58 0.96
CA VAL A 127 -10.02 2.15 1.43
C VAL A 127 -8.98 2.95 0.64
N GLN A 128 -8.10 3.66 1.35
CA GLN A 128 -6.89 4.24 0.77
C GLN A 128 -5.82 3.15 0.75
N VAL A 129 -5.25 2.88 -0.42
CA VAL A 129 -4.16 1.89 -0.59
C VAL A 129 -2.83 2.62 -0.45
N GLU A 130 -2.03 2.17 0.52
CA GLU A 130 -0.81 2.84 1.00
C GLU A 130 -1.06 4.22 1.61
N ASN A 131 0.02 4.89 2.04
CA ASN A 131 -0.04 6.26 2.51
C ASN A 131 1.19 7.08 2.13
N GLU A 132 0.98 8.22 1.45
CA GLU A 132 2.06 9.16 1.08
C GLU A 132 3.28 8.44 0.48
N ILE A 133 3.02 7.66 -0.58
CA ILE A 133 4.06 6.91 -1.29
C ILE A 133 5.09 7.86 -1.89
N GLY A 134 6.33 7.41 -1.95
CA GLY A 134 7.42 8.22 -2.47
C GLY A 134 8.76 7.72 -1.98
N MET A 135 9.80 8.44 -2.38
CA MET A 135 11.14 8.25 -1.87
C MET A 135 11.71 9.63 -1.53
N ILE A 136 12.26 9.74 -0.32
CA ILE A 136 13.02 10.90 0.15
C ILE A 136 14.33 10.31 0.68
N PRO A 137 15.51 10.88 0.35
CA PRO A 137 15.73 12.16 -0.35
C PRO A 137 15.84 12.07 -1.89
N GLU A 138 15.85 10.87 -2.46
CA GLU A 138 16.09 10.66 -3.90
C GLU A 138 14.79 10.58 -4.70
N ALA A 139 14.86 10.94 -5.98
CA ALA A 139 13.69 10.90 -6.88
C ALA A 139 13.24 9.46 -7.26
N ARG A 140 14.08 8.44 -7.03
CA ARG A 140 13.80 7.06 -7.42
C ARG A 140 14.72 6.06 -6.73
N ASP A 141 14.35 4.79 -6.81
CA ASP A 141 15.25 3.67 -6.52
C ASP A 141 16.39 3.57 -7.56
N HIS A 142 17.62 3.40 -7.09
CA HIS A 142 18.84 3.20 -7.87
C HIS A 142 19.35 1.76 -7.88
N SER A 143 18.62 0.83 -7.27
CA SER A 143 18.96 -0.60 -7.27
C SER A 143 19.14 -1.14 -8.70
N PRO A 144 19.93 -2.22 -8.89
CA PRO A 144 20.09 -2.86 -10.20
C PRO A 144 18.76 -3.27 -10.86
N ARG A 145 17.77 -3.65 -10.05
CA ARG A 145 16.40 -3.99 -10.51
C ARG A 145 15.69 -2.77 -11.08
N ALA A 146 15.72 -1.64 -10.37
CA ALA A 146 15.17 -0.38 -10.84
C ALA A 146 15.87 0.12 -12.12
N GLY A 147 17.19 -0.01 -12.18
CA GLY A 147 17.99 0.31 -13.37
C GLY A 147 17.56 -0.50 -14.60
N SER A 148 17.40 -1.81 -14.43
CA SER A 148 16.96 -2.73 -15.49
C SER A 148 15.54 -2.40 -15.97
N ALA A 149 14.62 -2.14 -15.05
CA ALA A 149 13.24 -1.73 -15.37
C ALA A 149 13.21 -0.41 -16.16
N ARG A 150 14.00 0.58 -15.74
CA ARG A 150 14.14 1.85 -16.46
C ARG A 150 14.67 1.67 -17.88
N GLN A 151 15.72 0.86 -18.06
CA GLN A 151 16.26 0.57 -19.40
C GLN A 151 15.23 -0.12 -20.29
N ARG A 152 14.45 -1.07 -19.75
CA ARG A 152 13.35 -1.71 -20.47
C ARG A 152 12.29 -0.70 -20.91
N LEU A 153 11.87 0.21 -20.03
CA LEU A 153 10.90 1.26 -20.36
C LEU A 153 11.41 2.18 -21.47
N LEU A 154 12.68 2.59 -21.41
CA LEU A 154 13.29 3.44 -22.45
C LEU A 154 13.32 2.75 -23.81
N ARG A 155 13.66 1.45 -23.85
CA ARG A 155 13.60 0.65 -25.10
C ARG A 155 12.19 0.58 -25.68
N LEU A 156 11.18 0.33 -24.84
CA LEU A 156 9.77 0.28 -25.27
C LEU A 156 9.29 1.63 -25.81
N ARG A 157 9.67 2.74 -25.16
CA ARG A 157 9.34 4.09 -25.61
C ARG A 157 9.97 4.42 -26.96
N ARG A 158 11.24 4.04 -27.19
CA ARG A 158 11.90 4.19 -28.49
C ARG A 158 11.18 3.38 -29.56
N ALA A 159 10.96 2.08 -29.33
CA ALA A 159 10.26 1.22 -30.29
C ALA A 159 8.81 1.68 -30.60
N ARG A 160 8.12 2.29 -29.64
CA ARG A 160 6.80 2.91 -29.90
C ARG A 160 6.93 4.16 -30.77
N ARG A 161 7.91 5.02 -30.49
CA ARG A 161 8.17 6.23 -31.28
C ARG A 161 8.50 5.88 -32.72
N ASP A 162 9.40 4.93 -32.93
CA ASP A 162 9.85 4.51 -34.26
C ASP A 162 8.67 3.93 -35.06
N ARG A 163 7.81 3.11 -34.44
CA ARG A 163 6.58 2.61 -35.08
C ARG A 163 5.61 3.70 -35.51
N ILE A 164 5.45 4.74 -34.67
CA ILE A 164 4.59 5.88 -35.01
C ILE A 164 5.19 6.67 -36.17
N GLN A 165 6.50 6.94 -36.12
CA GLN A 165 7.18 7.66 -37.20
C GLN A 165 7.07 6.91 -38.53
N SER A 166 7.37 5.61 -38.56
CA SER A 166 7.23 4.80 -39.78
C SER A 166 5.77 4.68 -40.27
N ALA A 167 4.77 4.86 -39.41
CA ALA A 167 3.38 4.94 -39.84
C ALA A 167 3.08 6.29 -40.51
N LEU A 168 3.60 7.40 -39.96
CA LEU A 168 3.47 8.73 -40.54
C LEU A 168 4.20 8.85 -41.89
N ASP A 169 5.42 8.30 -41.98
CA ASP A 169 6.23 8.32 -43.21
C ASP A 169 5.59 7.53 -44.36
N ARG A 170 4.62 6.64 -44.08
CA ARG A 170 3.86 5.90 -45.11
C ARG A 170 2.61 6.63 -45.61
N ILE A 171 2.24 7.73 -44.96
CA ILE A 171 1.07 8.56 -45.29
C ILE A 171 1.49 9.79 -46.13
N HIS A 172 2.79 10.07 -46.22
CA HIS A 172 3.39 11.11 -47.06
C HIS A 172 4.14 10.48 -48.24
#